data_AF-A0A2V9XS67-F1
#
_entry.id   AF-A0A2V9XS67-F1
#
_cell.length_a   1.000
_cell.length_b   1.000
_cell.length_c   1.000
_cell.angle_alpha   90.00
_cell.angle_beta   90.00
_cell.angle_gamma   90.00
#
_symmetry.space_group_name_H-M   'P 1'
#
loop_
_entity.id
_entity.type
_entity.pdbx_description
1 polymer ?
#
loop_
_entity_poly.entity_id
_entity_poly.type
_entity_poly.pdbx_seq_one_letter_code
_entity_poly.pdbx_strand_id
1 'polypeptide(L)'
;MAARDSSDCVRARALLIAAVLFISYAYFYEGGGWNQNSRFDLIRAIIEQRTLRIDAYHGNTEDKALYQGHYYSDKAPGLALLALPAVAAVRPILRMAGVNPVSPRGVVIISYFATLFGVSLPTALACACLFLIALRLGSAISGAAFAAFAVGLATPVWAWATLFWGHAL
;
A
#
# COMPACT_ATOMS: atom_id res chain seq x y z
N MET A 1 4.65 30.30 23.96
CA MET A 1 3.87 30.50 22.72
C MET A 1 4.67 30.11 21.47
N ALA A 2 5.92 30.58 21.30
CA ALA A 2 6.78 30.28 20.14
C ALA A 2 7.15 28.79 19.89
N ALA A 3 7.32 27.98 20.94
CA ALA A 3 7.64 26.55 20.79
C ALA A 3 6.48 25.71 20.23
N ARG A 4 5.23 26.13 20.52
CA ARG A 4 4.01 25.46 20.05
C ARG A 4 3.82 25.71 18.55
N ASP A 5 4.02 26.97 18.14
CA ASP A 5 3.95 27.43 16.75
C ASP A 5 4.98 26.72 15.84
N SER A 6 6.20 26.50 16.38
CA SER A 6 7.26 25.74 15.70
C SER A 6 6.90 24.26 15.53
N SER A 7 6.27 23.65 16.55
CA SER A 7 5.86 22.25 16.51
C SER A 7 4.70 22.01 15.54
N ASP A 8 3.77 22.96 15.45
CA ASP A 8 2.63 22.91 14.55
C ASP A 8 3.10 23.07 13.08
N CYS A 9 4.08 23.93 12.83
CA CYS A 9 4.70 24.05 11.50
C CYS A 9 5.40 22.76 11.05
N VAL A 10 6.13 22.08 11.95
CA VAL A 10 6.78 20.79 11.64
C VAL A 10 5.75 19.72 11.32
N ARG A 11 4.67 19.64 12.09
CA ARG A 11 3.55 18.70 11.83
C ARG A 11 2.90 18.97 10.48
N ALA A 12 2.60 20.24 10.18
CA ALA A 12 2.02 20.63 8.90
C ALA A 12 2.92 20.22 7.71
N ARG A 13 4.24 20.40 7.84
CA ARG A 13 5.20 19.98 6.82
C ARG A 13 5.26 18.45 6.65
N ALA A 14 5.28 17.70 7.76
CA ALA A 14 5.25 16.24 7.70
C ALA A 14 3.99 15.72 7.01
N LEU A 15 2.82 16.30 7.33
CA LEU A 15 1.55 15.99 6.68
C LEU A 15 1.55 16.36 5.21
N LEU A 16 2.12 17.51 4.84
CA LEU A 16 2.24 17.93 3.44
C LEU A 16 3.14 16.98 2.64
N ILE A 17 4.28 16.56 3.20
CA ILE A 17 5.16 15.55 2.58
C ILE A 17 4.39 14.25 2.36
N ALA A 18 3.72 13.73 3.40
CA ALA A 18 2.92 12.52 3.27
C ALA A 18 1.81 12.67 2.21
N ALA A 19 1.11 13.81 2.19
CA ALA A 19 0.03 14.06 1.23
C ALA A 19 0.54 14.11 -0.21
N VAL A 20 1.63 14.85 -0.48
CA VAL A 20 2.21 14.96 -1.84
C VAL A 20 2.67 13.59 -2.34
N LEU A 21 3.39 12.83 -1.50
CA LEU A 21 3.85 11.49 -1.85
C LEU A 21 2.67 10.54 -2.06
N PHE A 22 1.70 10.52 -1.15
CA PHE A 22 0.51 9.68 -1.27
C PHE A 22 -0.29 9.98 -2.55
N ILE A 23 -0.49 11.26 -2.89
CA ILE A 23 -1.17 11.66 -4.13
C ILE A 23 -0.39 11.17 -5.35
N SER A 24 0.95 11.27 -5.35
CA SER A 24 1.78 10.73 -6.42
C SER A 24 1.58 9.22 -6.56
N TYR A 25 1.72 8.45 -5.48
CA TYR A 25 1.58 7.00 -5.51
C TYR A 25 0.18 6.54 -5.92
N ALA A 26 -0.86 7.24 -5.45
CA ALA A 26 -2.25 6.97 -5.80
C ALA A 26 -2.53 7.22 -7.29
N TYR A 27 -1.96 8.28 -7.85
CA TYR A 27 -2.17 8.63 -9.25
C TYR A 27 -1.49 7.64 -10.22
N PHE A 28 -0.27 7.23 -9.91
CA PHE A 28 0.55 6.38 -10.77
C PHE A 28 0.36 4.88 -10.51
N TYR A 29 -0.84 4.44 -10.09
CA TYR A 29 -1.12 3.02 -9.88
C TYR A 29 -0.82 2.17 -11.13
N GLU A 30 0.07 1.20 -11.00
CA GLU A 30 0.58 0.42 -12.13
C GLU A 30 -0.17 -0.89 -12.38
N GLY A 31 -1.15 -1.23 -11.52
CA GLY A 31 -1.95 -2.44 -11.71
C GLY A 31 -1.36 -3.69 -11.07
N GLY A 32 -1.56 -4.81 -11.76
CA GLY A 32 -1.19 -6.14 -11.28
C GLY A 32 0.09 -6.70 -11.90
N GLY A 33 0.37 -7.95 -11.58
CA GLY A 33 1.54 -8.71 -11.99
C GLY A 33 1.62 -9.94 -11.09
N TRP A 34 2.49 -10.91 -11.39
CA TRP A 34 2.52 -12.16 -10.62
C TRP A 34 2.72 -11.92 -9.11
N ASN A 35 3.64 -11.03 -8.76
CA ASN A 35 3.96 -10.72 -7.38
C ASN A 35 2.79 -10.08 -6.61
N GLN A 36 2.10 -9.12 -7.25
CA GLN A 36 0.96 -8.39 -6.71
C GLN A 36 -0.25 -9.31 -6.59
N ASN A 37 -0.51 -10.07 -7.65
CA ASN A 37 -1.65 -10.98 -7.76
C ASN A 37 -1.54 -12.10 -6.73
N SER A 38 -0.35 -12.64 -6.45
CA SER A 38 -0.15 -13.65 -5.41
C SER A 38 -0.67 -13.20 -4.03
N ARG A 39 -0.33 -11.98 -3.60
CA ARG A 39 -0.81 -11.43 -2.32
C ARG A 39 -2.29 -11.06 -2.38
N PHE A 40 -2.73 -10.53 -3.50
CA PHE A 40 -4.10 -10.11 -3.68
C PHE A 40 -5.07 -11.31 -3.75
N ASP A 41 -4.66 -12.42 -4.35
CA ASP A 41 -5.38 -13.69 -4.34
C ASP A 41 -5.51 -14.25 -2.93
N LEU A 42 -4.49 -14.09 -2.08
CA LEU A 42 -4.58 -14.42 -0.65
C LEU A 42 -5.64 -13.57 0.07
N ILE A 43 -5.71 -12.26 -0.20
CA ILE A 43 -6.78 -11.40 0.34
C ILE A 43 -8.15 -11.93 -0.08
N ARG A 44 -8.31 -12.23 -1.37
CA ARG A 44 -9.57 -12.76 -1.90
C ARG A 44 -9.93 -14.11 -1.28
N ALA A 45 -8.99 -15.03 -1.14
CA ALA A 45 -9.20 -16.31 -0.47
C ALA A 45 -9.71 -16.13 0.97
N ILE A 46 -9.12 -15.21 1.73
CA ILE A 46 -9.54 -14.94 3.11
C ILE A 46 -10.96 -14.35 3.13
N ILE A 47 -11.24 -13.32 2.32
CA ILE A 47 -12.52 -12.59 2.42
C ILE A 47 -13.66 -13.36 1.73
N GLU A 48 -13.41 -13.99 0.58
CA GLU A 48 -14.43 -14.67 -0.23
C GLU A 48 -14.68 -16.11 0.21
N GLN A 49 -13.66 -16.80 0.72
CA GLN A 49 -13.71 -18.24 0.96
C GLN A 49 -13.30 -18.65 2.38
N ARG A 50 -12.86 -17.70 3.22
CA ARG A 50 -12.39 -17.96 4.59
C ARG A 50 -11.28 -19.01 4.64
N THR A 51 -10.36 -18.96 3.69
CA THR A 51 -9.22 -19.88 3.58
C THR A 51 -7.95 -19.11 3.22
N LEU A 52 -6.79 -19.73 3.47
CA LEU A 52 -5.49 -19.24 3.01
C LEU A 52 -5.08 -19.85 1.66
N ARG A 53 -5.87 -20.79 1.15
CA ARG A 53 -5.67 -21.43 -0.15
C ARG A 53 -6.15 -20.51 -1.26
N ILE A 54 -5.31 -20.25 -2.23
CA ILE A 54 -5.63 -19.43 -3.40
C ILE A 54 -6.14 -20.26 -4.58
N ASP A 55 -6.62 -21.49 -4.34
CA ASP A 55 -7.03 -22.45 -5.38
C ASP A 55 -7.99 -21.87 -6.43
N ALA A 56 -8.92 -21.00 -6.02
CA ALA A 56 -9.88 -20.40 -6.94
C ALA A 56 -9.32 -19.23 -7.78
N TYR A 57 -8.12 -18.75 -7.45
CA TYR A 57 -7.53 -17.54 -8.04
C TYR A 57 -6.11 -17.74 -8.58
N HIS A 58 -5.48 -18.89 -8.29
CA HIS A 58 -4.07 -19.18 -8.60
C HIS A 58 -3.67 -19.03 -10.08
N GLY A 59 -4.63 -19.00 -11.01
CA GLY A 59 -4.38 -18.69 -12.43
C GLY A 59 -3.99 -17.23 -12.70
N ASN A 60 -4.17 -16.33 -11.73
CA ASN A 60 -3.78 -14.91 -11.87
C ASN A 60 -2.27 -14.69 -11.71
N THR A 61 -1.51 -15.70 -11.28
CA THR A 61 -0.09 -15.57 -10.96
C THR A 61 0.69 -16.87 -11.16
N GLU A 62 1.98 -16.78 -11.48
CA GLU A 62 2.93 -17.90 -11.33
C GLU A 62 3.79 -17.79 -10.06
N ASP A 63 3.70 -16.69 -9.32
CA ASP A 63 4.31 -16.51 -8.00
C ASP A 63 3.43 -17.21 -6.95
N LYS A 64 3.49 -18.54 -6.88
CA LYS A 64 2.64 -19.38 -6.02
C LYS A 64 3.38 -20.62 -5.51
N ALA A 65 2.98 -21.12 -4.35
CA ALA A 65 3.46 -22.37 -3.79
C ALA A 65 2.39 -23.47 -3.93
N LEU A 66 2.79 -24.67 -4.37
CA LEU A 66 1.94 -25.86 -4.38
C LEU A 66 2.31 -26.76 -3.19
N TYR A 67 1.36 -26.99 -2.29
CA TYR A 67 1.56 -27.85 -1.13
C TYR A 67 0.32 -28.72 -0.89
N GLN A 68 0.52 -30.04 -0.86
CA GLN A 68 -0.55 -31.03 -0.68
C GLN A 68 -1.74 -30.84 -1.64
N GLY A 69 -1.47 -30.54 -2.91
CA GLY A 69 -2.50 -30.36 -3.94
C GLY A 69 -3.23 -29.01 -3.89
N HIS A 70 -2.83 -28.10 -3.01
CA HIS A 70 -3.40 -26.77 -2.87
C HIS A 70 -2.38 -25.67 -3.18
N TYR A 71 -2.85 -24.58 -3.77
CA TYR A 71 -2.07 -23.40 -4.09
C TYR A 71 -2.13 -22.37 -2.96
N TYR A 72 -1.01 -21.73 -2.68
CA TYR A 72 -0.85 -20.69 -1.68
C TYR A 72 -0.05 -19.53 -2.26
N SER A 73 -0.23 -18.33 -1.70
CA SER A 73 0.74 -17.26 -1.94
C SER A 73 2.10 -17.68 -1.36
N ASP A 74 3.15 -17.53 -2.15
CA ASP A 74 4.54 -17.75 -1.75
C ASP A 74 5.16 -16.51 -1.08
N LYS A 75 4.38 -15.44 -0.91
CA LYS A 75 4.85 -14.16 -0.35
C LYS A 75 4.56 -14.07 1.14
N ALA A 76 5.36 -13.27 1.82
CA ALA A 76 5.10 -12.95 3.23
C ALA A 76 3.68 -12.35 3.40
N PRO A 77 2.90 -12.84 4.38
CA PRO A 77 1.47 -12.49 4.50
C PRO A 77 1.24 -11.07 5.01
N GLY A 78 2.25 -10.41 5.58
CA GLY A 78 2.10 -9.11 6.27
C GLY A 78 1.40 -8.03 5.44
N LEU A 79 1.81 -7.85 4.18
CA LEU A 79 1.16 -6.88 3.28
C LEU A 79 -0.29 -7.26 2.97
N ALA A 80 -0.58 -8.54 2.70
CA ALA A 80 -1.95 -8.99 2.44
C ALA A 80 -2.85 -8.76 3.66
N LEU A 81 -2.37 -9.07 4.87
CA LEU A 81 -3.09 -8.86 6.12
C LEU A 81 -3.29 -7.37 6.44
N LEU A 82 -2.30 -6.52 6.17
CA LEU A 82 -2.38 -5.07 6.36
C LEU A 82 -3.47 -4.44 5.48
N ALA A 83 -3.58 -4.87 4.23
CA ALA A 83 -4.58 -4.35 3.29
C ALA A 83 -5.99 -4.94 3.51
N LEU A 84 -6.11 -6.06 4.24
CA LEU A 84 -7.35 -6.81 4.40
C LEU A 84 -8.53 -5.97 4.92
N PRO A 85 -8.38 -5.12 5.96
CA PRO A 85 -9.49 -4.32 6.47
C PRO A 85 -10.01 -3.30 5.44
N ALA A 86 -9.12 -2.67 4.68
CA ALA A 86 -9.50 -1.71 3.65
C ALA A 86 -10.25 -2.40 2.50
N VAL A 87 -9.77 -3.57 2.07
CA VAL A 87 -10.45 -4.37 1.04
C VAL A 87 -11.80 -4.87 1.54
N ALA A 88 -11.90 -5.34 2.78
CA ALA A 88 -13.17 -5.76 3.36
C ALA A 88 -14.19 -4.61 3.43
N ALA A 89 -13.75 -3.39 3.77
CA ALA A 89 -14.60 -2.21 3.88
C ALA A 89 -15.08 -1.66 2.52
N VAL A 90 -14.28 -1.73 1.47
CA VAL A 90 -14.67 -1.18 0.16
C VAL A 90 -15.70 -2.05 -0.57
N ARG A 91 -15.72 -3.36 -0.33
CA ARG A 91 -16.66 -4.30 -0.99
C ARG A 91 -18.14 -3.96 -0.80
N PRO A 92 -18.67 -3.71 0.42
CA PRO A 92 -20.06 -3.28 0.58
C PRO A 92 -20.35 -1.93 -0.07
N ILE A 93 -19.40 -0.99 -0.07
CA ILE A 93 -19.53 0.31 -0.74
C ILE A 93 -19.71 0.12 -2.26
N LEU A 94 -18.92 -0.77 -2.87
CA LEU A 94 -19.08 -1.12 -4.28
C LEU A 94 -20.47 -1.68 -4.59
N ARG A 95 -20.97 -2.57 -3.74
CA ARG A 95 -22.32 -3.14 -3.89
C ARG A 95 -23.40 -2.07 -3.84
N MET A 96 -23.29 -1.13 -2.89
CA MET A 96 -24.21 0.01 -2.78
C MET A 96 -24.15 0.92 -4.02
N ALA A 97 -22.98 1.05 -4.63
CA ALA A 97 -22.77 1.78 -5.87
C ALA A 97 -23.13 0.97 -7.14
N GLY A 98 -23.73 -0.21 -7.00
CA GLY A 98 -24.13 -1.07 -8.13
C GLY A 98 -22.97 -1.80 -8.83
N VAL A 99 -21.77 -1.80 -8.25
CA VAL A 99 -20.60 -2.49 -8.78
C VAL A 99 -20.42 -3.84 -8.08
N ASN A 100 -20.46 -4.93 -8.83
CA ASN A 100 -20.18 -6.26 -8.28
C ASN A 100 -18.67 -6.38 -7.94
N PRO A 101 -18.28 -6.60 -6.66
CA PRO A 101 -16.86 -6.67 -6.27
C PRO A 101 -16.06 -7.79 -6.93
N VAL A 102 -16.70 -8.85 -7.43
CA VAL A 102 -16.01 -9.96 -8.13
C VAL A 102 -15.98 -9.78 -9.66
N SER A 103 -16.64 -8.75 -10.20
CA SER A 103 -16.53 -8.40 -11.61
C SER A 103 -15.11 -7.87 -11.94
N PRO A 104 -14.66 -7.89 -13.20
CA PRO A 104 -13.35 -7.32 -13.57
C PRO A 104 -13.15 -5.89 -13.07
N ARG A 105 -14.18 -5.04 -13.20
CA ARG A 105 -14.16 -3.67 -12.69
C ARG A 105 -14.07 -3.63 -11.16
N GLY A 106 -14.84 -4.48 -10.48
CA GLY A 106 -14.78 -4.60 -9.03
C GLY A 106 -13.39 -5.00 -8.54
N VAL A 107 -12.79 -6.01 -9.18
CA VAL A 107 -11.45 -6.53 -8.88
C VAL A 107 -10.38 -5.43 -9.00
N VAL A 108 -10.40 -4.64 -10.08
CA VAL A 108 -9.48 -3.50 -10.25
C VAL A 108 -9.64 -2.47 -9.14
N ILE A 109 -10.88 -2.15 -8.74
CA ILE A 109 -11.09 -1.17 -7.66
C ILE A 109 -10.59 -1.71 -6.33
N ILE A 110 -10.92 -2.95 -5.98
CA ILE A 110 -10.47 -3.51 -4.70
C ILE A 110 -8.96 -3.75 -4.67
N SER A 111 -8.30 -4.07 -5.81
CA SER A 111 -6.84 -4.17 -5.88
C SER A 111 -6.18 -2.81 -5.75
N TYR A 112 -6.77 -1.77 -6.33
CA TYR A 112 -6.33 -0.38 -6.14
C TYR A 112 -6.40 0.04 -4.67
N PHE A 113 -7.52 -0.24 -3.99
CA PHE A 113 -7.62 0.01 -2.53
C PHE A 113 -6.63 -0.82 -1.72
N ALA A 114 -6.35 -2.07 -2.13
CA ALA A 114 -5.30 -2.86 -1.49
C ALA A 114 -3.93 -2.18 -1.61
N THR A 115 -3.59 -1.62 -2.77
CA THR A 115 -2.34 -0.86 -2.98
C THR A 115 -2.30 0.41 -2.14
N LEU A 116 -3.36 1.21 -2.17
CA LEU A 116 -3.41 2.48 -1.43
C LEU A 116 -3.16 2.30 0.07
N PHE A 117 -3.87 1.34 0.67
CA PHE A 117 -3.83 1.15 2.13
C PHE A 117 -2.73 0.18 2.57
N GLY A 118 -2.34 -0.75 1.71
CA GLY A 118 -1.30 -1.72 1.99
C GLY A 118 0.11 -1.17 1.78
N VAL A 119 0.33 -0.29 0.80
CA VAL A 119 1.67 0.18 0.45
C VAL A 119 1.75 1.70 0.33
N SER A 120 0.91 2.35 -0.47
CA SER A 120 1.08 3.79 -0.78
C SER A 120 1.00 4.68 0.46
N LEU A 121 -0.02 4.48 1.31
CA LEU A 121 -0.19 5.23 2.54
C LEU A 121 0.92 4.94 3.57
N PRO A 122 1.23 3.67 3.91
CA PRO A 122 2.36 3.34 4.78
C PRO A 122 3.69 3.94 4.32
N THR A 123 4.02 3.86 3.02
CA THR A 123 5.28 4.40 2.48
C THR A 123 5.33 5.92 2.57
N ALA A 124 4.23 6.62 2.26
CA ALA A 124 4.15 8.07 2.39
C ALA A 124 4.32 8.51 3.87
N LEU A 125 3.71 7.79 4.80
CA LEU A 125 3.88 8.02 6.23
C LEU A 125 5.31 7.71 6.70
N ALA A 126 5.94 6.66 6.17
CA ALA A 126 7.34 6.34 6.46
C ALA A 126 8.30 7.47 6.02
N CYS A 127 8.05 8.09 4.86
CA CYS A 127 8.83 9.25 4.41
C CYS A 127 8.60 10.49 5.31
N ALA A 128 7.37 10.71 5.79
CA ALA A 128 7.11 11.75 6.78
C ALA A 128 7.78 11.46 8.14
N CYS A 129 7.83 10.19 8.55
CA CYS A 129 8.60 9.76 9.73
C CYS A 129 10.10 10.00 9.53
N LEU A 130 10.65 9.72 8.34
CA LEU A 130 12.04 10.01 8.01
C LEU A 130 12.36 11.50 8.15
N PHE A 131 11.46 12.38 7.67
CA PHE A 131 11.57 13.82 7.90
C PHE A 131 11.66 14.16 9.39
N LEU A 132 10.74 13.62 10.21
CA LEU A 132 10.73 13.86 11.66
C LEU A 132 11.98 13.31 12.37
N ILE A 133 12.46 12.14 11.96
CA ILE A 133 13.69 11.53 12.50
C ILE A 133 14.90 12.38 12.13
N ALA A 134 15.02 12.82 10.88
CA ALA A 134 16.12 13.67 10.44
C ALA A 134 16.19 14.99 11.22
N LEU A 135 15.03 15.60 11.51
CA LEU A 135 14.97 16.78 12.40
C LEU A 135 15.43 16.46 13.83
N ARG A 136 15.02 15.31 14.39
CA ARG A 136 15.46 14.87 15.73
C ARG A 136 16.97 14.61 15.79
N LEU A 137 17.58 14.24 14.68
CA LEU A 137 19.02 14.03 14.54
C LEU A 137 19.79 15.33 14.26
N GLY A 138 19.13 16.49 14.24
CA GLY A 138 19.76 17.81 14.09
C GLY A 138 19.88 18.31 12.66
N SER A 139 19.22 17.68 11.69
CA SER A 139 19.21 18.17 10.30
C SER A 139 18.42 19.48 10.18
N ALA A 140 18.86 20.35 9.26
CA ALA A 140 18.07 21.50 8.85
C ALA A 140 16.76 21.06 8.18
N ILE A 141 15.71 21.89 8.28
CA ILE A 141 14.38 21.52 7.77
C ILE A 141 14.39 21.25 6.26
N SER A 142 15.13 22.04 5.50
CA SER A 142 15.31 21.82 4.05
C SER A 142 16.00 20.50 3.76
N GLY A 143 17.06 20.16 4.50
CA GLY A 143 17.78 18.88 4.36
C GLY A 143 16.91 17.68 4.70
N ALA A 144 16.17 17.74 5.81
CA ALA A 144 15.22 16.70 6.19
C ALA A 144 14.11 16.51 5.14
N ALA A 145 13.54 17.61 4.62
CA ALA A 145 12.50 17.55 3.61
C ALA A 145 13.03 17.00 2.28
N PHE A 146 14.23 17.45 1.87
CA PHE A 146 14.91 16.95 0.68
C PHE A 146 15.16 15.44 0.79
N ALA A 147 15.66 14.95 1.93
CA ALA A 147 15.88 13.52 2.14
C ALA A 147 14.58 12.71 2.04
N ALA A 148 13.48 13.18 2.64
CA ALA A 148 12.18 12.52 2.57
C ALA A 148 11.64 12.43 1.12
N PHE A 149 11.72 13.52 0.36
CA PHE A 149 11.32 13.50 -1.06
C PHE A 149 12.27 12.70 -1.93
N ALA A 150 13.58 12.76 -1.69
CA ALA A 150 14.57 11.99 -2.43
C ALA A 150 14.30 10.49 -2.28
N VAL A 151 14.06 10.01 -1.06
CA VAL A 151 13.66 8.61 -0.84
C VAL A 151 12.34 8.31 -1.54
N GLY A 152 11.31 9.13 -1.35
CA GLY A 152 9.97 8.87 -1.84
C GLY A 152 9.75 9.01 -3.35
N LEU A 153 10.60 9.77 -4.06
CA LEU A 153 10.42 10.10 -5.48
C LEU A 153 11.64 9.78 -6.35
N ALA A 154 12.85 9.77 -5.79
CA ALA A 154 14.10 9.63 -6.55
C ALA A 154 14.81 8.29 -6.29
N THR A 155 14.07 7.28 -5.82
CA THR A 155 14.55 5.90 -5.64
C THR A 155 13.49 4.90 -6.12
N PRO A 156 13.82 3.60 -6.25
CA PRO A 156 12.84 2.56 -6.58
C PRO A 156 11.64 2.47 -5.62
N VAL A 157 11.74 3.08 -4.41
CA VAL A 157 10.60 3.17 -3.47
C VAL A 157 9.37 3.78 -4.13
N TRP A 158 9.55 4.73 -5.06
CA TRP A 158 8.44 5.33 -5.78
C TRP A 158 7.63 4.27 -6.56
N ALA A 159 8.31 3.45 -7.37
CA ALA A 159 7.69 2.39 -8.16
C ALA A 159 7.15 1.25 -7.29
N TRP A 160 7.77 0.99 -6.14
CA TRP A 160 7.23 0.00 -5.20
C TRP A 160 6.00 0.52 -4.44
N ALA A 161 5.87 1.83 -4.25
CA ALA A 161 4.72 2.44 -3.58
C ALA A 161 3.47 2.55 -4.47
N THR A 162 3.61 2.40 -5.79
CA THR A 162 2.53 2.36 -6.79
C THR A 162 2.03 0.94 -7.09
N LEU A 163 2.70 -0.08 -6.56
CA LEU A 163 2.41 -1.50 -6.77
C LEU A 163 2.08 -2.20 -5.44
N PHE A 164 1.23 -3.24 -5.50
CA PHE A 164 0.94 -4.07 -4.31
C PHE A 164 2.10 -5.04 -4.00
N TRP A 165 3.26 -4.50 -3.68
CA TRP A 165 4.53 -5.20 -3.54
C TRP A 165 5.18 -4.85 -2.20
N GLY A 166 5.62 -5.87 -1.45
CA GLY A 166 6.16 -5.70 -0.10
C GLY A 166 7.55 -5.08 0.03
N HIS A 167 8.20 -4.59 -1.03
CA HIS A 167 9.55 -4.00 -0.92
C HIS A 167 9.58 -2.59 -0.33
N ALA A 168 8.44 -1.88 -0.35
CA ALA A 168 8.32 -0.54 0.24
C ALA A 168 7.76 -0.54 1.67
N LEU A 169 7.53 -1.73 2.26
CA LEU A 169 7.00 -1.92 3.62
C LEU A 169 8.10 -2.34 4.60
#